data_AF-A0A965VSX0-F1
#
_entry.id   AF-A0A965VSX0-F1
#
_cell.length_a   1.000
_cell.length_b   1.000
_cell.length_c   1.000
_cell.angle_alpha   90.00
_cell.angle_beta   90.00
_cell.angle_gamma   90.00
#
_symmetry.space_group_name_H-M   'P 1'
#
loop_
_entity.id
_entity.type
_entity.pdbx_description
1 polymer ?
#
loop_
_entity_poly.entity_id
_entity_poly.type
_entity_poly.pdbx_seq_one_letter_code
_entity_poly.pdbx_strand_id
1 'polypeptide(L)'
;MKLQRHSSRGAALLAAMLTVSLVAMLAAGAVWQQWRTVEVESTERQHAQAQWLLLGALDWARVILREDARSGNPDAPTDHLAEPWAIPLQEARLSTFLSANSSNSGGTTATTNSSATLSGSHSDDSLAQQVYLSGQISDLQARMNVSNLLQGNQIDLKSLQAFERLFEALNLPTTQLNTLAQGLIAVQQQKDGAPLMPQRVSQLTWLGLTGQTINTLAPYISVLPSRTPVNLNTAPTVVLYASVAG
;
A
#
# COMPACT_ATOMS: atom_id res chain seq x y z
N MET A 1 -47.68 39.96 69.77
CA MET A 1 -46.46 40.14 68.96
C MET A 1 -46.65 39.46 67.60
N LYS A 2 -46.95 40.22 66.54
CA LYS A 2 -47.08 39.68 65.17
C LYS A 2 -45.70 39.70 64.52
N LEU A 3 -45.07 38.54 64.33
CA LEU A 3 -43.86 38.40 63.53
C LEU A 3 -44.24 38.31 62.05
N GLN A 4 -44.02 39.38 61.30
CA GLN A 4 -44.11 39.37 59.84
C GLN A 4 -43.02 38.45 59.28
N ARG A 5 -43.41 37.33 58.68
CA ARG A 5 -42.51 36.53 57.84
C ARG A 5 -42.33 37.26 56.50
N HIS A 6 -41.15 37.84 56.28
CA HIS A 6 -40.75 38.28 54.95
C HIS A 6 -40.56 37.05 54.05
N SER A 7 -41.16 37.10 52.87
CA SER A 7 -41.16 36.04 51.87
C SER A 7 -39.79 35.86 51.22
N SER A 8 -39.07 34.82 51.62
CA SER A 8 -37.84 34.32 50.98
C SER A 8 -38.13 33.57 49.67
N ARG A 9 -38.90 34.19 48.77
CA ARG A 9 -39.24 33.63 47.44
C ARG A 9 -38.24 34.03 46.34
N GLY A 10 -37.57 35.18 46.48
CA GLY A 10 -36.61 35.67 45.48
C GLY A 10 -35.28 34.92 45.46
N ALA A 11 -34.69 34.63 46.63
CA ALA A 11 -33.41 33.94 46.74
C ALA A 11 -33.49 32.47 46.28
N ALA A 12 -34.61 31.79 46.54
CA ALA A 12 -34.84 30.41 46.09
C ALA A 12 -34.95 30.31 44.56
N LEU A 13 -35.58 31.29 43.90
CA LEU A 13 -35.68 31.36 42.44
C LEU A 13 -34.30 31.57 41.79
N LEU A 14 -33.46 32.43 42.36
CA LEU A 14 -32.09 32.65 41.87
C LEU A 14 -31.21 31.41 42.05
N ALA A 15 -31.30 30.75 43.21
CA ALA A 15 -30.59 29.49 43.45
C ALA A 15 -31.05 28.39 42.47
N ALA A 16 -32.35 28.28 42.21
CA ALA A 16 -32.90 27.31 41.25
C ALA A 16 -32.49 27.60 39.79
N MET A 17 -32.46 28.87 39.37
CA MET A 17 -31.98 29.23 38.02
C MET A 17 -30.49 28.95 37.85
N LEU A 18 -29.68 29.18 38.89
CA LEU A 18 -28.25 28.87 38.87
C LEU A 18 -27.98 27.37 38.78
N THR A 19 -28.69 26.55 39.55
CA THR A 19 -28.49 25.09 39.51
C THR A 19 -28.92 24.50 38.18
N VAL A 20 -30.06 24.94 37.62
CA VAL A 20 -30.52 24.49 36.29
C VAL A 20 -29.54 24.90 35.19
N SER A 21 -29.03 26.14 35.22
CA SER A 21 -28.03 26.60 34.26
C SER A 21 -26.73 25.80 34.34
N LEU A 22 -26.25 25.52 35.56
CA LEU A 22 -25.05 24.70 35.77
C LEU A 22 -25.22 23.27 35.25
N VAL A 23 -26.36 22.64 35.55
CA VAL A 23 -26.68 21.29 35.08
C VAL A 23 -26.78 21.27 33.55
N ALA A 24 -27.42 22.27 32.93
CA ALA A 24 -27.51 22.38 31.49
C ALA A 24 -26.13 22.57 30.82
N MET A 25 -25.25 23.39 31.41
CA MET A 25 -23.90 23.61 30.90
C MET A 25 -23.03 22.33 30.99
N LEU A 26 -23.13 21.58 32.09
CA LEU A 26 -22.45 20.29 32.24
C LEU A 26 -22.97 19.24 31.25
N ALA A 27 -24.29 19.17 31.05
CA ALA A 27 -24.90 18.26 30.08
C ALA A 27 -24.47 18.57 28.63
N ALA A 28 -24.45 19.86 28.25
CA ALA A 28 -23.97 20.28 26.93
C ALA A 28 -22.49 19.92 26.70
N GLY A 29 -21.65 20.08 27.73
CA GLY A 29 -20.24 19.69 27.68
C GLY A 29 -20.04 18.17 27.53
N ALA A 30 -20.82 17.36 28.24
CA ALA A 30 -20.76 15.90 28.16
C ALA A 30 -21.18 15.37 26.78
N VAL A 31 -22.24 15.94 26.19
CA VAL A 31 -22.66 15.59 24.82
C VAL A 31 -21.53 15.90 23.82
N TRP A 32 -20.91 17.08 23.89
CA TRP A 32 -19.81 17.43 22.98
C TRP A 32 -18.61 16.48 23.11
N GLN A 33 -18.27 16.04 24.32
CA GLN A 33 -17.23 15.03 24.54
C GLN A 33 -17.60 13.66 23.94
N GLN A 34 -18.86 13.25 24.09
CA GLN A 34 -19.36 12.00 23.50
C GLN A 34 -19.25 12.02 21.96
N TRP A 35 -19.60 13.13 21.31
CA TRP A 35 -19.44 13.27 19.86
C TRP A 35 -17.98 13.11 19.42
N ARG A 36 -17.02 13.69 20.15
CA ARG A 36 -15.59 13.56 19.84
C ARG A 36 -15.08 12.12 19.97
N THR A 37 -15.54 11.36 20.96
CA THR A 37 -15.14 9.95 21.15
C THR A 37 -15.69 9.06 20.03
N VAL A 38 -16.95 9.28 19.63
CA VAL A 38 -17.59 8.52 18.54
C VAL A 38 -16.88 8.75 17.20
N GLU A 39 -16.43 9.97 16.94
CA GLU A 39 -15.73 10.30 15.69
C GLU A 39 -14.39 9.57 15.56
N VAL A 40 -13.59 9.52 16.63
CA VAL A 40 -12.31 8.78 16.65
C VAL A 40 -12.52 7.27 16.46
N GLU A 41 -13.53 6.69 17.10
CA GLU A 41 -13.85 5.27 16.90
C GLU A 41 -14.28 4.97 15.47
N SER A 42 -15.02 5.89 14.83
CA SER A 42 -15.45 5.71 13.46
C SER A 42 -14.26 5.69 12.48
N THR A 43 -13.25 6.53 12.70
CA THR A 43 -12.04 6.56 11.87
C THR A 43 -11.20 5.30 12.03
N GLU A 44 -11.03 4.80 13.26
CA GLU A 44 -10.26 3.57 13.52
C GLU A 44 -10.94 2.35 12.88
N ARG A 45 -12.28 2.26 12.96
CA ARG A 45 -13.03 1.18 12.28
C ARG A 45 -12.91 1.28 10.76
N GLN A 46 -12.97 2.49 10.20
CA GLN A 46 -12.79 2.70 8.76
C GLN A 46 -11.40 2.27 8.29
N HIS A 47 -10.35 2.59 9.04
CA HIS A 47 -8.98 2.14 8.73
C HIS A 47 -8.85 0.60 8.77
N ALA A 48 -9.39 -0.04 9.81
CA ALA A 48 -9.38 -1.50 9.92
C ALA A 48 -10.16 -2.17 8.77
N GLN A 49 -11.33 -1.63 8.41
CA GLN A 49 -12.13 -2.10 7.27
C GLN A 49 -11.37 -1.97 5.94
N ALA A 50 -10.68 -0.85 5.72
CA ALA A 50 -9.85 -0.64 4.53
C ALA A 50 -8.69 -1.65 4.44
N GLN A 51 -8.04 -1.95 5.58
CA GLN A 51 -6.97 -2.96 5.61
C GLN A 51 -7.48 -4.37 5.26
N TRP A 52 -8.64 -4.77 5.80
CA TRP A 52 -9.27 -6.05 5.42
C TRP A 52 -9.58 -6.12 3.93
N LEU A 53 -10.07 -5.03 3.36
CA LEU A 53 -10.35 -4.96 1.94
C LEU A 53 -9.08 -5.08 1.08
N LEU A 54 -8.01 -4.39 1.47
CA LEU A 54 -6.71 -4.46 0.78
C LEU A 54 -6.09 -5.87 0.85
N LEU A 55 -6.22 -6.55 1.98
CA LEU A 55 -5.79 -7.94 2.12
C LEU A 55 -6.58 -8.86 1.18
N GLY A 56 -7.89 -8.66 1.07
CA GLY A 56 -8.73 -9.35 0.09
C GLY A 56 -8.21 -9.10 -1.33
N ALA A 57 -8.03 -7.84 -1.72
CA ALA A 57 -7.52 -7.48 -3.05
C ALA A 57 -6.14 -8.11 -3.36
N LEU A 58 -5.27 -8.22 -2.36
CA LEU A 58 -3.98 -8.89 -2.51
C LEU A 58 -4.14 -10.41 -2.75
N ASP A 59 -5.10 -11.04 -2.08
CA ASP A 59 -5.36 -12.47 -2.28
C ASP A 59 -5.93 -12.75 -3.68
N TRP A 60 -6.80 -11.86 -4.18
CA TRP A 60 -7.24 -11.86 -5.57
C TRP A 60 -6.07 -11.75 -6.56
N ALA A 61 -5.14 -10.83 -6.33
CA ALA A 61 -3.95 -10.69 -7.16
C ALA A 61 -3.11 -11.99 -7.17
N ARG A 62 -2.97 -12.68 -6.02
CA ARG A 62 -2.28 -13.98 -5.96
C ARG A 62 -3.01 -15.06 -6.75
N VAL A 63 -4.34 -15.10 -6.73
CA VAL A 63 -5.12 -16.06 -7.50
C VAL A 63 -4.92 -15.84 -9.00
N ILE A 64 -4.96 -14.58 -9.45
CA ILE A 64 -4.71 -14.22 -10.86
C ILE A 64 -3.31 -14.70 -11.30
N LEU A 65 -2.27 -14.38 -10.52
CA LEU A 65 -0.89 -14.78 -10.82
C LEU A 65 -0.70 -16.31 -10.77
N ARG A 66 -1.42 -17.00 -9.88
CA ARG A 66 -1.35 -18.46 -9.78
C ARG A 66 -2.02 -19.14 -10.97
N GLU A 67 -3.14 -18.60 -11.44
CA GLU A 67 -3.80 -19.11 -12.63
C GLU A 67 -2.97 -18.86 -13.89
N ASP A 68 -2.36 -17.68 -13.98
CA ASP A 68 -1.40 -17.34 -15.05
C ASP A 68 -0.25 -18.37 -15.10
N ALA A 69 0.42 -18.60 -13.98
CA ALA A 69 1.48 -19.60 -13.85
C ALA A 69 1.02 -21.04 -14.16
N ARG A 70 -0.27 -21.36 -13.99
CA ARG A 70 -0.84 -22.67 -14.33
C ARG A 70 -1.18 -22.78 -15.82
N SER A 71 -1.59 -21.68 -16.43
CA SER A 71 -1.98 -21.60 -17.84
C SER A 71 -0.78 -21.47 -18.79
N GLY A 72 0.34 -20.93 -18.29
CA GLY A 72 1.58 -20.77 -19.02
C GLY A 72 2.29 -22.09 -19.34
N ASN A 73 3.23 -22.03 -20.30
CA ASN A 73 4.05 -23.18 -20.67
C ASN A 73 5.05 -23.52 -19.54
N PRO A 74 5.01 -24.71 -18.93
CA PRO A 74 5.92 -25.09 -17.84
C PRO A 74 7.40 -25.11 -18.24
N ASP A 75 7.69 -25.36 -19.51
CA ASP A 75 9.07 -25.53 -20.00
C ASP A 75 9.73 -24.20 -20.42
N ALA A 76 8.92 -23.17 -20.64
CA ALA A 76 9.38 -21.84 -21.01
C ALA A 76 8.39 -20.80 -20.44
N PRO A 77 8.48 -20.47 -19.14
CA PRO A 77 7.64 -19.45 -18.54
C PRO A 77 7.93 -18.11 -19.23
N THR A 78 6.89 -17.52 -19.80
CA THR A 78 6.94 -16.23 -20.48
C THR A 78 5.95 -15.31 -19.80
N ASP A 79 6.42 -14.19 -19.28
CA ASP A 79 5.56 -13.15 -18.71
C ASP A 79 5.59 -11.93 -19.65
N HIS A 80 4.44 -11.40 -20.02
CA HIS A 80 4.33 -10.25 -20.94
C HIS A 80 3.10 -9.36 -20.67
N LEU A 81 3.14 -8.11 -21.15
CA LEU A 81 2.09 -7.10 -20.89
C LEU A 81 0.69 -7.40 -21.48
N ALA A 82 0.56 -8.43 -22.31
CA ALA A 82 -0.74 -8.88 -22.85
C ALA A 82 -1.46 -9.91 -21.95
N GLU A 83 -0.85 -10.30 -20.83
CA GLU A 83 -1.47 -11.23 -19.87
C GLU A 83 -2.52 -10.54 -18.99
N PRO A 84 -3.50 -11.29 -18.44
CA PRO A 84 -4.56 -10.74 -17.61
C PRO A 84 -4.08 -9.98 -16.38
N TRP A 85 -2.92 -10.33 -15.82
CA TRP A 85 -2.37 -9.65 -14.64
C TRP A 85 -1.89 -8.22 -14.94
N ALA A 86 -1.51 -7.92 -16.19
CA ALA A 86 -0.96 -6.63 -16.59
C ALA A 86 -2.04 -5.56 -16.86
N ILE A 87 -3.31 -5.97 -16.92
CA ILE A 87 -4.44 -5.05 -17.13
C ILE A 87 -4.75 -4.34 -15.81
N PRO A 88 -4.69 -2.99 -15.76
CA PRO A 88 -4.97 -2.27 -14.54
C PRO A 88 -6.44 -2.42 -14.16
N LEU A 89 -6.67 -2.70 -12.89
CA LEU A 89 -7.99 -2.71 -12.30
C LEU A 89 -8.47 -1.27 -12.18
N GLN A 90 -9.31 -0.85 -13.13
CA GLN A 90 -10.02 0.42 -13.09
C GLN A 90 -10.88 0.51 -11.85
N GLU A 91 -11.21 1.74 -11.41
CA GLU A 91 -12.07 1.99 -10.27
C GLU A 91 -13.39 1.22 -10.40
N ALA A 92 -13.50 0.13 -9.67
CA ALA A 92 -14.67 -0.72 -9.67
C ALA A 92 -15.28 -0.74 -8.27
N ARG A 93 -16.61 -0.73 -8.23
CA ARG A 93 -17.36 -0.75 -6.98
C ARG A 93 -17.14 -2.08 -6.26
N LEU A 94 -16.94 -2.01 -4.95
CA LEU A 94 -16.74 -3.20 -4.11
C LEU A 94 -17.91 -4.21 -4.26
N SER A 95 -19.14 -3.72 -4.42
CA SER A 95 -20.32 -4.56 -4.66
C SER A 95 -20.20 -5.43 -5.92
N THR A 96 -19.57 -4.94 -6.99
CA THR A 96 -19.31 -5.72 -8.21
C THR A 96 -18.33 -6.86 -7.96
N PHE A 97 -17.31 -6.64 -7.12
CA PHE A 97 -16.34 -7.69 -6.76
C PHE A 97 -16.95 -8.76 -5.86
N LEU A 98 -17.71 -8.37 -4.83
CA LEU A 98 -18.32 -9.33 -3.90
C LEU A 98 -19.39 -10.19 -4.57
N SER A 99 -20.20 -9.60 -5.46
CA SER A 99 -21.19 -10.34 -6.24
C SER A 99 -20.53 -11.31 -7.24
N ALA A 100 -19.45 -10.90 -7.91
CA ALA A 100 -18.67 -11.78 -8.78
C ALA A 100 -18.05 -12.96 -8.00
N ASN A 101 -17.51 -12.71 -6.80
CA ASN A 101 -16.95 -13.78 -5.96
C ASN A 101 -18.01 -14.77 -5.47
N SER A 102 -19.15 -14.27 -5.00
CA SER A 102 -20.25 -15.11 -4.54
C SER A 102 -20.79 -15.99 -5.67
N SER A 103 -20.76 -15.49 -6.90
CA SER A 103 -21.17 -16.22 -8.10
C SER A 103 -20.16 -17.33 -8.46
N ASN A 104 -18.86 -17.06 -8.36
CA ASN A 104 -17.80 -18.05 -8.64
C ASN A 104 -17.60 -19.07 -7.51
N SER A 105 -18.08 -18.77 -6.30
CA SER A 105 -18.12 -19.74 -5.18
C SER A 105 -19.21 -20.82 -5.36
N GLY A 106 -19.96 -20.79 -6.47
CA GLY A 106 -21.01 -21.76 -6.85
C GLY A 106 -20.51 -23.13 -7.33
N GLY A 107 -19.36 -23.59 -6.83
CA GLY A 107 -18.70 -24.85 -7.20
C GLY A 107 -18.71 -25.91 -6.09
N THR A 108 -19.64 -25.86 -5.14
CA THR A 108 -19.94 -27.00 -4.26
C THR A 108 -21.45 -27.27 -4.31
N THR A 109 -21.76 -28.40 -4.96
CA THR A 109 -23.08 -28.98 -5.14
C THR A 109 -23.89 -29.00 -3.85
N ALA A 110 -25.10 -28.44 -3.95
CA ALA A 110 -26.34 -28.92 -3.37
C ALA A 110 -26.22 -29.87 -2.17
N THR A 111 -26.58 -29.39 -0.98
CA THR A 111 -27.75 -29.91 -0.26
C THR A 111 -28.02 -29.09 1.00
N THR A 112 -29.31 -28.85 1.23
CA THR A 112 -29.94 -28.48 2.50
C THR A 112 -29.68 -27.08 3.06
N ASN A 113 -30.73 -26.27 2.95
CA ASN A 113 -31.20 -25.37 4.00
C ASN A 113 -30.22 -24.26 4.40
N SER A 114 -30.14 -23.23 3.57
CA SER A 114 -29.70 -21.91 4.01
C SER A 114 -30.75 -20.86 3.68
N SER A 115 -31.95 -21.07 4.20
CA SER A 115 -32.70 -19.99 4.86
C SER A 115 -31.91 -19.52 6.09
N ALA A 116 -30.69 -19.04 5.87
CA ALA A 116 -29.93 -18.24 6.82
C ALA A 116 -30.26 -16.79 6.47
N THR A 117 -31.40 -16.37 6.97
CA THR A 117 -31.72 -15.00 7.38
C THR A 117 -30.50 -14.07 7.38
N LEU A 118 -30.27 -13.36 6.29
CA LEU A 118 -29.51 -12.11 6.30
C LEU A 118 -30.44 -11.00 6.80
N SER A 119 -30.84 -11.11 8.06
CA SER A 119 -31.29 -9.96 8.84
C SER A 119 -30.05 -9.41 9.54
N GLY A 120 -29.28 -8.60 8.82
CA GLY A 120 -28.10 -7.95 9.37
C GLY A 120 -27.68 -6.79 8.47
N SER A 121 -27.73 -5.57 9.01
CA SER A 121 -26.99 -4.39 8.55
C SER A 121 -27.50 -3.69 7.27
N HIS A 122 -28.41 -2.73 7.42
CA HIS A 122 -28.66 -1.68 6.41
C HIS A 122 -27.43 -0.75 6.19
N SER A 123 -26.35 -0.95 6.96
CA SER A 123 -25.11 -0.18 6.90
C SER A 123 -24.06 -0.77 5.95
N ASP A 124 -23.99 -2.10 5.79
CA ASP A 124 -22.94 -2.73 4.95
C ASP A 124 -23.20 -2.55 3.45
N ASP A 125 -24.47 -2.52 3.04
CA ASP A 125 -24.86 -2.26 1.64
C ASP A 125 -24.46 -0.84 1.21
N SER A 126 -24.46 0.11 2.14
CA SER A 126 -24.03 1.48 1.90
C SER A 126 -22.51 1.60 1.68
N LEU A 127 -21.71 0.79 2.39
CA LEU A 127 -20.25 0.75 2.26
C LEU A 127 -19.83 0.12 0.92
N ALA A 128 -20.46 -1.01 0.55
CA ALA A 128 -20.17 -1.68 -0.72
C ALA A 128 -20.48 -0.81 -1.95
N GLN A 129 -21.37 0.17 -1.80
CA GLN A 129 -21.79 1.09 -2.87
C GLN A 129 -20.99 2.41 -2.90
N GLN A 130 -20.33 2.77 -1.80
CA GLN A 130 -19.50 3.98 -1.68
C GLN A 130 -17.99 3.72 -1.81
N VAL A 131 -17.56 2.46 -1.69
CA VAL A 131 -16.14 2.08 -1.77
C VAL A 131 -15.77 1.63 -3.18
N TYR A 132 -14.74 2.27 -3.72
CA TYR A 132 -14.10 1.92 -5.00
C TYR A 132 -12.76 1.26 -4.73
N LEU A 133 -12.46 0.20 -5.50
CA LEU A 133 -11.18 -0.49 -5.49
C LEU A 133 -10.52 -0.34 -6.86
N SER A 134 -9.26 0.09 -6.86
CA SER A 134 -8.40 0.19 -8.05
C SER A 134 -7.02 -0.34 -7.72
N GLY A 135 -6.31 -0.85 -8.71
CA GLY A 135 -4.97 -1.39 -8.52
C GLY A 135 -4.31 -1.80 -9.83
N GLN A 136 -3.02 -2.11 -9.74
CA GLN A 136 -2.26 -2.66 -10.87
C GLN A 136 -1.19 -3.60 -10.35
N ILE A 137 -0.86 -4.61 -11.15
CA ILE A 137 0.27 -5.50 -10.91
C ILE A 137 1.36 -5.09 -11.90
N SER A 138 2.58 -4.93 -11.41
CA SER A 138 3.74 -4.58 -12.25
C SER A 138 4.83 -5.62 -12.03
N ASP A 139 5.42 -6.07 -13.12
CA ASP A 139 6.62 -6.90 -13.08
C ASP A 139 7.81 -6.07 -12.56
N LEU A 140 8.50 -6.56 -11.53
CA LEU A 140 9.71 -5.93 -10.98
C LEU A 140 10.98 -6.35 -11.74
N GLN A 141 10.94 -7.45 -12.48
CA GLN A 141 12.00 -7.87 -13.40
C GLN A 141 11.97 -7.07 -14.71
N ALA A 142 10.92 -6.28 -14.97
CA ALA A 142 10.92 -5.24 -16.02
C ALA A 142 12.00 -4.16 -15.78
N ARG A 143 12.50 -4.03 -14.55
CA ARG A 143 13.43 -3.00 -14.11
C ARG A 143 14.84 -3.55 -13.94
N MET A 144 15.84 -2.66 -14.00
CA MET A 144 17.23 -3.04 -13.75
C MET A 144 17.45 -3.34 -12.26
N ASN A 145 17.79 -4.59 -11.96
CA ASN A 145 18.03 -5.01 -10.60
C ASN A 145 19.41 -4.54 -10.11
N VAL A 146 19.43 -3.77 -9.03
CA VAL A 146 20.66 -3.24 -8.42
C VAL A 146 21.57 -4.35 -7.89
N SER A 147 21.02 -5.49 -7.45
CA SER A 147 21.85 -6.62 -7.02
C SER A 147 22.60 -7.29 -8.17
N ASN A 148 22.24 -7.03 -9.44
CA ASN A 148 22.99 -7.51 -10.59
C ASN A 148 24.39 -6.89 -10.69
N LEU A 149 24.59 -5.69 -10.13
CA LEU A 149 25.91 -5.04 -10.06
C LEU A 149 26.92 -5.88 -9.27
N LEU A 150 26.45 -6.74 -8.38
CA LEU A 150 27.29 -7.61 -7.57
C LEU A 150 27.38 -9.00 -8.19
N GLN A 151 28.61 -9.50 -8.33
CA GLN A 151 28.90 -10.89 -8.65
C GLN A 151 29.81 -11.47 -7.56
N GLY A 152 29.17 -12.02 -6.52
CA GLY A 152 29.88 -12.45 -5.32
C GLY A 152 30.52 -11.25 -4.63
N ASN A 153 31.85 -11.21 -4.56
CA ASN A 153 32.59 -10.13 -3.90
C ASN A 153 33.19 -9.11 -4.88
N GLN A 154 32.77 -9.14 -6.14
CA GLN A 154 33.25 -8.27 -7.22
C GLN A 154 32.08 -7.57 -7.91
N ILE A 155 32.37 -6.46 -8.60
CA ILE A 155 31.40 -5.78 -9.46
C ILE A 155 31.37 -6.48 -10.82
N ASP A 156 30.16 -6.77 -11.31
CA ASP A 156 29.96 -7.22 -12.68
C ASP A 156 30.09 -6.04 -13.65
N LEU A 157 31.12 -6.07 -14.48
CA LEU A 157 31.43 -5.01 -15.46
C LEU A 157 30.29 -4.82 -16.48
N LYS A 158 29.63 -5.90 -16.90
CA LYS A 158 28.53 -5.82 -17.88
C LYS A 158 27.34 -5.07 -17.29
N SER A 159 26.99 -5.40 -16.05
CA SER A 159 25.92 -4.73 -15.32
C SER A 159 26.29 -3.27 -15.06
N LEU A 160 27.54 -2.98 -14.68
CA LEU A 160 27.99 -1.60 -14.47
C LEU A 160 27.86 -0.75 -15.74
N GLN A 161 28.31 -1.23 -16.90
CA GLN A 161 28.14 -0.52 -18.17
C GLN A 161 26.66 -0.28 -18.52
N ALA A 162 25.79 -1.24 -18.23
CA ALA A 162 24.36 -1.07 -18.43
C ALA A 162 23.78 0.04 -17.52
N PHE A 163 24.21 0.10 -16.26
CA PHE A 163 23.82 1.17 -15.34
C PHE A 163 24.42 2.52 -15.71
N GLU A 164 25.64 2.59 -16.25
CA GLU A 164 26.22 3.83 -16.77
C GLU A 164 25.33 4.43 -17.87
N ARG A 165 24.90 3.60 -18.84
CA ARG A 165 23.99 4.04 -19.90
C ARG A 165 22.62 4.46 -19.38
N LEU A 166 22.12 3.82 -18.34
CA LEU A 166 20.89 4.25 -17.67
C LEU A 166 21.06 5.65 -17.05
N PHE A 167 22.17 5.88 -16.35
CA PHE A 167 22.47 7.18 -15.74
C PHE A 167 22.63 8.27 -16.82
N GLU A 168 23.31 7.97 -17.93
CA GLU A 168 23.43 8.88 -19.06
C GLU A 168 22.07 9.19 -19.70
N ALA A 169 21.24 8.17 -19.96
CA ALA A 169 19.91 8.35 -20.54
C ALA A 169 18.99 9.21 -19.66
N LEU A 170 19.20 9.19 -18.34
CA LEU A 170 18.44 9.97 -17.36
C LEU A 170 19.12 11.29 -16.96
N ASN A 171 20.25 11.65 -17.57
CA ASN A 171 21.06 12.82 -17.22
C ASN A 171 21.49 12.87 -15.74
N LEU A 172 21.87 11.72 -15.18
CA LEU A 172 22.30 11.57 -13.79
C LEU A 172 23.84 11.52 -13.65
N PRO A 173 24.41 12.00 -12.54
CA PRO A 173 25.86 11.96 -12.34
C PRO A 173 26.39 10.53 -12.18
N THR A 174 27.31 10.10 -13.05
CA THR A 174 27.97 8.79 -12.98
C THR A 174 28.87 8.64 -11.75
N THR A 175 29.25 9.74 -11.11
CA THR A 175 29.97 9.72 -9.81
C THR A 175 29.16 9.01 -8.73
N GLN A 176 27.82 9.16 -8.73
CA GLN A 176 26.95 8.51 -7.77
C GLN A 176 26.85 7.00 -8.00
N LEU A 177 26.97 6.55 -9.25
CA LEU A 177 27.01 5.12 -9.58
C LEU A 177 28.26 4.45 -8.98
N ASN A 178 29.42 5.12 -9.07
CA ASN A 178 30.65 4.62 -8.47
C ASN A 178 30.55 4.55 -6.94
N THR A 179 29.97 5.57 -6.29
CA THR A 179 29.72 5.55 -4.84
C THR A 179 28.78 4.42 -4.45
N LEU A 180 27.70 4.20 -5.21
CA LEU A 180 26.76 3.11 -4.98
C LEU A 180 27.44 1.74 -5.13
N ALA A 181 28.25 1.54 -6.18
CA ALA A 181 28.94 0.28 -6.42
C ALA A 181 29.96 -0.04 -5.30
N GLN A 182 30.72 0.96 -4.86
CA GLN A 182 31.66 0.82 -3.73
C GLN A 182 30.92 0.55 -2.41
N GLY A 183 29.81 1.26 -2.17
CA GLY A 183 28.95 1.05 -1.01
C GLY A 183 28.39 -0.37 -0.98
N LEU A 184 27.90 -0.89 -2.11
CA LEU A 184 27.39 -2.24 -2.22
C LEU A 184 28.45 -3.31 -1.90
N ILE A 185 29.68 -3.17 -2.39
CA ILE A 185 30.77 -4.08 -2.01
C ILE A 185 31.06 -3.99 -0.52
N ALA A 186 31.11 -2.79 0.06
CA ALA A 186 31.40 -2.61 1.48
C ALA A 186 30.34 -3.30 2.37
N VAL A 187 29.07 -3.23 1.98
CA VAL A 187 27.97 -3.93 2.66
C VAL A 187 28.06 -5.44 2.47
N GLN A 188 28.38 -5.92 1.25
CA GLN A 188 28.57 -7.34 0.96
C GLN A 188 29.71 -7.95 1.79
N GLN A 189 30.80 -7.20 1.98
CA GLN A 189 31.97 -7.61 2.76
C GLN A 189 31.77 -7.46 4.27
N GLN A 190 30.62 -6.94 4.70
CA GLN A 190 30.28 -6.72 6.10
C GLN A 190 31.39 -5.96 6.85
N LYS A 191 31.98 -4.95 6.18
CA LYS A 191 33.04 -4.12 6.76
C LYS A 191 32.49 -3.35 7.97
N ASP A 192 33.34 -3.14 8.97
CA ASP A 192 32.99 -2.35 10.16
C ASP A 192 32.52 -0.94 9.74
N GLY A 193 31.30 -0.57 10.15
CA GLY A 193 30.67 0.70 9.80
C GLY A 193 29.92 0.72 8.46
N ALA A 194 29.81 -0.41 7.75
CA ALA A 194 29.01 -0.48 6.53
C ALA A 194 27.49 -0.43 6.85
N PRO A 195 26.69 0.27 6.02
CA PRO A 195 25.23 0.26 6.13
C PRO A 195 24.62 -1.14 5.96
N LEU A 196 23.35 -1.31 6.36
CA LEU A 196 22.61 -2.55 6.08
C LEU A 196 22.34 -2.72 4.58
N MET A 197 22.20 -3.97 4.13
CA MET A 197 21.85 -4.28 2.75
C MET A 197 20.47 -3.69 2.39
N PRO A 198 20.37 -2.88 1.33
CA PRO A 198 19.11 -2.31 0.93
C PRO A 198 18.17 -3.43 0.43
N GLN A 199 16.93 -3.40 0.90
CA GLN A 199 15.81 -4.21 0.42
C GLN A 199 14.81 -3.37 -0.41
N ARG A 200 14.93 -2.04 -0.37
CA ARG A 200 14.06 -1.11 -1.08
C ARG A 200 14.90 -0.05 -1.80
N VAL A 201 14.36 0.48 -2.89
CA VAL A 201 15.01 1.53 -3.68
C VAL A 201 15.29 2.79 -2.84
N SER A 202 14.40 3.14 -1.91
CA SER A 202 14.58 4.29 -1.03
C SER A 202 15.78 4.16 -0.07
N GLN A 203 16.19 2.93 0.24
CA GLN A 203 17.33 2.65 1.13
C GLN A 203 18.68 2.82 0.43
N LEU A 204 18.71 3.01 -0.89
CA LEU A 204 19.92 3.35 -1.63
C LEU A 204 20.49 4.73 -1.21
N THR A 205 19.70 5.54 -0.50
CA THR A 205 20.17 6.75 0.19
C THR A 205 21.33 6.46 1.15
N TRP A 206 21.31 5.31 1.83
CA TRP A 206 22.36 4.90 2.76
C TRP A 206 23.70 4.66 2.07
N LEU A 207 23.67 4.39 0.76
CA LEU A 207 24.84 4.15 -0.07
C LEU A 207 25.30 5.41 -0.84
N GLY A 208 24.79 6.59 -0.46
CA GLY A 208 25.24 7.87 -1.00
C GLY A 208 24.42 8.41 -2.19
N LEU A 209 23.29 7.79 -2.55
CA LEU A 209 22.38 8.39 -3.53
C LEU A 209 21.57 9.53 -2.90
N THR A 210 21.31 10.59 -3.69
CA THR A 210 20.41 11.67 -3.25
C THR A 210 18.94 11.29 -3.45
N GLY A 211 18.05 11.91 -2.68
CA GLY A 211 16.60 11.70 -2.83
C GLY A 211 16.08 12.06 -4.23
N GLN A 212 16.67 13.08 -4.87
CA GLN A 212 16.32 13.46 -6.24
C GLN A 212 16.70 12.36 -7.24
N THR A 213 17.91 11.81 -7.14
CA THR A 213 18.37 10.70 -7.99
C THR A 213 17.51 9.44 -7.78
N ILE A 214 17.09 9.17 -6.55
CA ILE A 214 16.22 8.02 -6.27
C ILE A 214 14.85 8.21 -6.89
N ASN A 215 14.27 9.41 -6.83
CA ASN A 215 12.97 9.68 -7.43
C ASN A 215 13.00 9.52 -8.96
N THR A 216 14.11 9.89 -9.62
CA THR A 216 14.27 9.69 -11.06
C THR A 216 14.55 8.24 -11.43
N LEU A 217 15.31 7.50 -10.61
CA LEU A 217 15.64 6.09 -10.86
C LEU A 217 14.53 5.12 -10.48
N ALA A 218 13.70 5.45 -9.49
CA ALA A 218 12.66 4.58 -8.92
C ALA A 218 11.82 3.82 -9.96
N PRO A 219 11.33 4.44 -11.06
CA PRO A 219 10.56 3.70 -12.07
C PRO A 219 11.38 2.71 -12.91
N TYR A 220 12.72 2.82 -12.96
CA TYR A 220 13.59 2.04 -13.85
C TYR A 220 14.45 1.00 -13.14
N ILE A 221 14.62 1.10 -11.82
CA ILE A 221 15.44 0.17 -11.03
C ILE A 221 14.61 -0.62 -10.02
N SER A 222 15.09 -1.80 -9.66
CA SER A 222 14.54 -2.65 -8.60
C SER A 222 15.65 -3.14 -7.67
N VAL A 223 15.29 -3.55 -6.46
CA VAL A 223 16.22 -4.16 -5.49
C VAL A 223 15.63 -5.52 -5.14
N LEU A 224 16.09 -6.55 -5.86
CA LEU A 224 15.67 -7.94 -5.64
C LEU A 224 16.78 -8.71 -4.92
N PRO A 225 16.43 -9.69 -4.06
CA PRO A 225 17.39 -10.39 -3.20
C PRO A 225 18.39 -11.24 -3.98
N SER A 226 17.99 -11.77 -5.13
CA SER A 226 18.84 -12.52 -6.05
C SER A 226 19.13 -11.73 -7.31
N ARG A 227 20.19 -12.10 -8.02
CA ARG A 227 20.44 -11.60 -9.38
C ARG A 227 19.33 -12.12 -10.29
N THR A 228 18.75 -11.23 -11.09
CA THR A 228 17.65 -11.56 -11.99
C THR A 228 17.87 -10.90 -13.35
N PRO A 229 17.63 -11.62 -14.47
CA PRO A 229 17.64 -10.98 -15.78
C PRO A 229 16.48 -9.98 -15.89
N VAL A 230 16.68 -8.97 -16.74
CA VAL A 230 15.61 -8.03 -17.10
C VAL A 230 14.64 -8.74 -18.04
N ASN A 231 13.35 -8.71 -17.72
CA ASN A 231 12.30 -9.23 -18.60
C ASN A 231 12.06 -8.25 -19.75
N LEU A 232 12.48 -8.64 -20.95
CA LEU A 232 12.38 -7.80 -22.15
C LEU A 232 10.94 -7.54 -22.60
N ASN A 233 10.01 -8.43 -22.25
CA ASN A 233 8.61 -8.31 -22.65
C ASN A 233 7.84 -7.22 -21.87
N THR A 234 8.36 -6.85 -20.70
CA THR A 234 7.73 -5.91 -19.76
C THR A 234 8.58 -4.66 -19.52
N ALA A 235 9.86 -4.67 -19.91
CA ALA A 235 10.79 -3.58 -19.67
C ALA A 235 10.45 -2.29 -20.44
N PRO A 236 10.54 -1.12 -19.80
CA PRO A 236 10.33 0.16 -20.46
C PRO A 236 11.50 0.50 -21.41
N THR A 237 11.25 1.35 -22.40
CA THR A 237 12.21 1.70 -23.46
C THR A 237 13.57 2.16 -22.92
N VAL A 238 13.59 2.94 -21.84
CA VAL A 238 14.84 3.42 -21.22
C VAL A 238 15.67 2.28 -20.64
N VAL A 239 15.03 1.29 -20.02
CA VAL A 239 15.71 0.09 -19.48
C VAL A 239 16.22 -0.78 -20.62
N LEU A 240 15.44 -0.94 -21.69
CA LEU A 240 15.87 -1.67 -22.89
C LEU A 240 17.11 -1.02 -23.50
N TYR A 241 17.09 0.30 -23.71
CA TYR A 241 18.23 1.08 -24.21
C TYR A 241 19.48 0.87 -23.34
N ALA A 242 19.34 0.92 -22.03
CA ALA A 242 20.45 0.73 -21.09
C ALA A 242 20.98 -0.71 -21.06
N SER A 243 20.12 -1.72 -21.28
CA SER A 243 20.46 -3.14 -21.15
C SER A 243 21.16 -3.73 -22.39
N VAL A 244 20.83 -3.27 -23.60
CA VAL A 244 21.35 -3.83 -24.86
C VAL A 244 22.75 -3.28 -25.14
N ALA A 245 23.77 -4.14 -25.28
CA ALA A 245 25.11 -3.73 -25.72
C ALA A 245 25.04 -3.06 -27.11
N GLY A 246 25.63 -1.88 -27.24
CA GLY A 246 25.80 -1.20 -28.53
C GLY A 246 26.89 -1.85 -29.37
#